data_AF-A0A1M6GPH9-F1
#
_entry.id   AF-A0A1M6GPH9-F1
#
_cell.length_a   1.000
_cell.length_b   1.000
_cell.length_c   1.000
_cell.angle_alpha   90.00
_cell.angle_beta   90.00
_cell.angle_gamma   90.00
#
_symmetry.space_group_name_H-M   'P 1'
#
loop_
_entity.id
_entity.type
_entity.pdbx_description
1 polymer ?
#
loop_
_entity_poly.entity_id
_entity_poly.type
_entity_poly.pdbx_seq_one_letter_code
_entity_poly.pdbx_strand_id
1 'polypeptide(L)'
;MIVGFNHNISYKGVGFHVQTEDSGVKSPQLVTLLYHAGTIIASKKTVYADILKVENLSQVVEDLAKEQHKGMLRRLTQGEFDDRIIALKIPIEGAPPAKSEQAPEVETTPPQPEAIEEAEIVAPVEEPPAAGIIAPPEEDLSAVEPQAEPSDPEKFLDEPLVDKLRQSKQKVRREPTLDDLIYAYLTGADKC
;
A
#
# COMPACT_ATOMS: atom_id res chain seq x y z
N MET A 1 -3.21 18.16 -0.57
CA MET A 1 -3.28 16.74 -0.95
C MET A 1 -3.54 15.96 0.33
N ILE A 2 -4.47 15.02 0.31
CA ILE A 2 -4.81 14.19 1.48
C ILE A 2 -3.94 12.92 1.53
N VAL A 3 -3.89 12.26 2.68
CA VAL A 3 -3.32 10.91 2.80
C VAL A 3 -4.23 9.93 2.06
N GLY A 4 -3.65 9.07 1.21
CA GLY A 4 -4.41 8.07 0.47
C GLY A 4 -5.01 7.00 1.38
N PHE A 5 -6.16 6.44 0.96
CA PHE A 5 -6.80 5.32 1.65
C PHE A 5 -6.44 4.00 0.99
N ASN A 6 -6.04 3.02 1.79
CA ASN A 6 -5.58 1.73 1.33
C ASN A 6 -6.21 0.63 2.19
N HIS A 7 -6.89 -0.33 1.56
CA HIS A 7 -7.50 -1.46 2.24
C HIS A 7 -7.33 -2.76 1.44
N ASN A 8 -6.86 -3.81 2.12
CA ASN A 8 -6.96 -5.18 1.66
C ASN A 8 -8.26 -5.80 2.16
N ILE A 9 -9.00 -6.49 1.28
CA ILE A 9 -10.26 -7.14 1.62
C ILE A 9 -10.38 -8.48 0.90
N SER A 10 -10.80 -9.52 1.63
CA SER A 10 -11.12 -10.81 1.03
C SER A 10 -12.60 -10.83 0.61
N TYR A 11 -12.86 -11.25 -0.62
CA TYR A 11 -14.21 -11.42 -1.17
C TYR A 11 -14.25 -12.74 -1.96
N LYS A 12 -15.20 -13.62 -1.61
CA LYS A 12 -15.37 -14.94 -2.25
C LYS A 12 -14.07 -15.77 -2.33
N GLY A 13 -13.33 -15.81 -1.24
CA GLY A 13 -12.06 -16.53 -1.12
C GLY A 13 -10.84 -15.84 -1.75
N VAL A 14 -11.03 -14.69 -2.43
CA VAL A 14 -9.97 -13.97 -3.14
C VAL A 14 -9.64 -12.64 -2.47
N GLY A 15 -8.35 -12.31 -2.36
CA GLY A 15 -7.87 -11.05 -1.79
C GLY A 15 -7.83 -9.93 -2.81
N PHE A 16 -8.55 -8.85 -2.55
CA PHE A 16 -8.57 -7.63 -3.35
C PHE A 16 -7.96 -6.48 -2.58
N HIS A 17 -7.55 -5.45 -3.32
CA HIS A 17 -7.05 -4.22 -2.76
C HIS A 17 -7.79 -3.02 -3.34
N VAL A 18 -8.14 -2.10 -2.45
CA VAL A 18 -8.74 -0.81 -2.81
C VAL A 18 -7.79 0.30 -2.39
N GLN A 19 -7.42 1.14 -3.34
CA GLN A 19 -6.57 2.32 -3.11
C GLN A 19 -7.32 3.56 -3.56
N THR A 20 -7.23 4.66 -2.82
CA THR A 20 -7.84 5.95 -3.17
C THR A 20 -6.86 7.07 -2.92
N GLU A 21 -6.63 7.89 -3.94
CA GLU A 21 -5.64 8.96 -3.91
C GLU A 21 -6.21 10.27 -4.45
N ASP A 22 -5.64 11.35 -3.95
CA ASP A 22 -5.90 12.72 -4.40
C ASP A 22 -4.75 13.21 -5.27
N SER A 23 -5.06 13.68 -6.47
CA SER A 23 -4.07 14.30 -7.38
C SER A 23 -3.74 15.76 -7.01
N GLY A 24 -4.44 16.34 -6.03
CA GLY A 24 -4.19 17.65 -5.47
C GLY A 24 -4.75 18.81 -6.29
N VAL A 25 -4.51 20.04 -5.84
CA VAL A 25 -5.18 21.25 -6.37
C VAL A 25 -4.87 21.54 -7.85
N LYS A 26 -3.69 21.11 -8.35
CA LYS A 26 -3.32 21.26 -9.77
C LYS A 26 -4.16 20.38 -10.70
N SER A 27 -4.63 19.24 -10.20
CA SER A 27 -5.49 18.30 -10.91
C SER A 27 -6.54 17.82 -9.91
N PRO A 28 -7.65 18.56 -9.73
CA PRO A 28 -8.61 18.35 -8.64
C PRO A 28 -9.47 17.11 -8.89
N GLN A 29 -8.85 15.94 -8.76
CA GLN A 29 -9.45 14.63 -8.99
C GLN A 29 -9.08 13.66 -7.87
N LEU A 30 -10.09 12.89 -7.44
CA LEU A 30 -9.94 11.72 -6.59
C LEU A 30 -10.05 10.46 -7.45
N VAL A 31 -9.07 9.58 -7.33
CA VAL A 31 -9.01 8.33 -8.08
C VAL A 31 -9.03 7.17 -7.10
N THR A 32 -10.01 6.27 -7.25
CA THR A 32 -10.07 4.99 -6.55
C THR A 32 -9.82 3.86 -7.53
N LEU A 33 -8.91 2.95 -7.17
CA LEU A 33 -8.59 1.76 -7.94
C LEU A 33 -8.91 0.52 -7.11
N LEU A 34 -9.61 -0.43 -7.73
CA LEU A 34 -9.79 -1.79 -7.23
C LEU A 34 -8.89 -2.70 -8.05
N TYR A 35 -8.01 -3.44 -7.39
CA TYR A 35 -7.11 -4.37 -8.05
C TYR A 35 -7.00 -5.73 -7.35
N HIS A 36 -6.57 -6.71 -8.13
CA HIS A 36 -6.22 -8.05 -7.69
C HIS A 36 -4.89 -8.44 -8.32
N ALA A 37 -3.88 -8.76 -7.50
CA ALA A 37 -2.55 -9.20 -7.96
C ALA A 37 -1.96 -8.32 -9.09
N GLY A 38 -2.08 -6.99 -8.97
CA GLY A 38 -1.58 -6.03 -9.96
C GLY A 38 -2.50 -5.77 -11.16
N THR A 39 -3.62 -6.49 -11.30
CA THR A 39 -4.62 -6.26 -12.35
C THR A 39 -5.72 -5.32 -11.85
N ILE A 40 -6.00 -4.24 -12.58
CA ILE A 40 -7.09 -3.32 -12.27
C ILE A 40 -8.42 -3.91 -12.73
N ILE A 41 -9.36 -4.06 -11.80
CA ILE A 41 -10.71 -4.58 -12.06
C ILE A 41 -11.68 -3.42 -12.33
N ALA A 42 -11.57 -2.36 -11.54
CA ALA A 42 -12.40 -1.18 -11.65
C ALA A 42 -11.66 0.07 -11.20
N SER A 43 -12.03 1.20 -11.79
CA SER A 43 -11.58 2.51 -11.38
C SER A 43 -12.80 3.42 -11.19
N LYS A 44 -12.70 4.35 -10.25
CA LYS A 44 -13.66 5.45 -10.07
C LYS A 44 -12.89 6.75 -9.99
N LYS A 45 -13.30 7.72 -10.78
CA LYS A 45 -12.72 9.07 -10.81
C LYS A 45 -13.80 10.08 -10.48
N THR A 46 -13.51 10.99 -9.56
CA THR A 46 -14.40 12.10 -9.21
C THR A 46 -13.60 13.38 -9.29
N VAL A 47 -14.08 14.33 -10.09
CA VAL A 47 -13.48 15.67 -10.21
C VAL A 47 -14.17 16.59 -9.20
N TYR A 48 -13.39 17.37 -8.47
CA TYR A 48 -13.87 18.27 -7.41
C TYR A 48 -13.51 19.75 -7.68
N ALA A 49 -13.30 20.11 -8.96
CA ALA A 49 -12.94 21.47 -9.37
C ALA A 49 -13.92 22.55 -8.86
N ASP A 50 -15.18 22.19 -8.69
CA ASP A 50 -16.25 23.12 -8.29
C ASP A 50 -16.15 23.56 -6.82
N ILE A 51 -15.52 22.75 -5.96
CA ILE A 51 -15.41 23.02 -4.52
C ILE A 51 -14.07 23.63 -4.12
N LEU A 52 -13.19 23.97 -5.08
CA LEU A 52 -11.86 24.52 -4.81
C LEU A 52 -11.86 25.83 -4.00
N LYS A 53 -12.95 26.59 -4.05
CA LYS A 53 -13.09 27.89 -3.37
C LYS A 53 -13.68 27.79 -1.97
N VAL A 54 -14.04 26.58 -1.52
CA VAL A 54 -14.68 26.36 -0.22
C VAL A 54 -13.63 26.44 0.89
N GLU A 55 -14.00 27.07 2.01
CA GLU A 55 -13.20 27.04 3.24
C GLU A 55 -13.10 25.59 3.74
N ASN A 56 -11.93 25.19 4.24
CA ASN A 56 -11.67 23.80 4.67
C ASN A 56 -11.69 22.75 3.54
N LEU A 57 -11.26 23.12 2.32
CA LEU A 57 -11.12 22.20 1.17
C LEU A 57 -10.50 20.84 1.54
N SER A 58 -9.44 20.83 2.35
CA SER A 58 -8.76 19.59 2.76
C SER A 58 -9.71 18.60 3.47
N GLN A 59 -10.55 19.10 4.38
CA GLN A 59 -11.49 18.27 5.13
C GLN A 59 -12.57 17.72 4.20
N VAL A 60 -13.10 18.57 3.31
CA VAL A 60 -14.14 18.17 2.35
C VAL A 60 -13.61 17.11 1.38
N VAL A 61 -12.38 17.28 0.87
CA VAL A 61 -11.74 16.29 -0.02
C VAL A 61 -11.46 14.99 0.72
N GLU A 62 -11.06 15.05 2.00
CA GLU A 62 -10.86 13.86 2.82
C GLU A 62 -12.16 13.07 3.01
N ASP A 63 -13.25 13.75 3.33
CA ASP A 63 -14.56 13.10 3.53
C ASP A 63 -15.10 12.52 2.23
N LEU A 64 -14.94 13.23 1.11
CA LEU A 64 -15.28 12.74 -0.23
C LEU A 64 -14.45 11.50 -0.59
N ALA A 65 -13.15 11.49 -0.28
CA ALA A 65 -12.29 10.35 -0.51
C ALA A 65 -12.68 9.14 0.35
N LYS A 66 -13.02 9.34 1.63
CA LYS A 66 -13.56 8.29 2.51
C LYS A 66 -14.86 7.71 1.96
N GLU A 67 -15.77 8.56 1.51
CA GLU A 67 -17.04 8.12 0.93
C GLU A 67 -16.82 7.30 -0.34
N GLN A 68 -15.97 7.81 -1.26
CA GLN A 68 -15.64 7.10 -2.49
C GLN A 68 -15.00 5.74 -2.23
N HIS A 69 -14.06 5.68 -1.28
CA HIS A 69 -13.37 4.47 -0.88
C HIS A 69 -14.33 3.43 -0.28
N LYS A 70 -15.16 3.83 0.70
CA LYS A 70 -16.19 2.98 1.30
C LYS A 70 -17.21 2.53 0.25
N GLY A 71 -17.57 3.40 -0.68
CA GLY A 71 -18.44 3.06 -1.80
C GLY A 71 -17.85 1.94 -2.66
N MET A 72 -16.55 1.98 -2.97
CA MET A 72 -15.90 0.91 -3.73
C MET A 72 -15.91 -0.43 -2.99
N LEU A 73 -15.62 -0.43 -1.68
CA LEU A 73 -15.69 -1.64 -0.84
C LEU A 73 -17.10 -2.24 -0.80
N ARG A 74 -18.13 -1.40 -0.69
CA ARG A 74 -19.54 -1.84 -0.72
C ARG A 74 -19.90 -2.48 -2.06
N ARG A 75 -19.51 -1.86 -3.18
CA ARG A 75 -19.79 -2.38 -4.52
C ARG A 75 -19.10 -3.72 -4.77
N LEU A 76 -17.87 -3.89 -4.26
CA LEU A 76 -17.18 -5.17 -4.28
C LEU A 76 -17.92 -6.25 -3.49
N THR A 77 -18.28 -5.95 -2.24
CA THR A 77 -18.99 -6.92 -1.37
C THR A 77 -20.42 -7.23 -1.83
N GLN A 78 -21.05 -6.32 -2.58
CA GLN A 78 -22.34 -6.55 -3.25
C GLN A 78 -22.22 -7.37 -4.54
N GLY A 79 -21.01 -7.67 -5.00
CA GLY A 79 -20.77 -8.45 -6.21
C GLY A 79 -20.98 -7.71 -7.53
N GLU A 80 -20.97 -6.37 -7.52
CA GLU A 80 -21.14 -5.58 -8.75
C GLU A 80 -20.00 -5.81 -9.78
N PHE A 81 -18.84 -6.29 -9.30
CA PHE A 81 -17.69 -6.55 -10.16
C PHE A 81 -17.54 -8.03 -10.54
N ASP A 82 -18.45 -8.92 -10.13
CA ASP A 82 -18.33 -10.36 -10.36
C ASP A 82 -18.13 -10.71 -11.84
N ASP A 83 -18.91 -10.09 -12.74
CA ASP A 83 -18.80 -10.32 -14.19
C ASP A 83 -17.41 -9.96 -14.73
N ARG A 84 -16.85 -8.84 -14.25
CA ARG A 84 -15.50 -8.40 -14.64
C ARG A 84 -14.43 -9.32 -14.06
N ILE A 85 -14.59 -9.75 -12.82
CA ILE A 85 -13.66 -10.65 -12.14
C ILE A 85 -13.62 -12.01 -12.86
N ILE A 86 -14.79 -12.53 -13.26
CA ILE A 86 -14.91 -13.77 -14.05
C ILE A 86 -14.30 -13.58 -15.45
N ALA A 87 -14.55 -12.45 -16.12
CA ALA A 87 -13.97 -12.15 -17.43
C ALA A 87 -12.43 -12.08 -17.39
N LEU A 88 -11.88 -11.62 -16.27
CA LEU A 88 -10.43 -11.59 -15.99
C LEU A 88 -9.87 -12.94 -15.50
N LYS A 89 -10.69 -14.00 -15.47
CA LYS A 89 -10.32 -15.36 -15.04
C LYS A 89 -9.80 -15.43 -13.59
N ILE A 90 -10.26 -14.55 -12.73
CA ILE A 90 -9.93 -14.57 -11.29
C ILE A 90 -10.88 -15.57 -10.60
N PRO A 91 -10.36 -16.59 -9.90
CA PRO A 91 -11.17 -17.68 -9.36
C PRO A 91 -11.92 -17.26 -8.08
N ILE A 92 -13.15 -16.78 -8.21
CA ILE A 92 -14.02 -16.45 -7.06
C ILE A 92 -15.00 -17.58 -6.73
N GLU A 93 -15.20 -17.84 -5.45
CA GLU A 93 -16.19 -18.80 -4.94
C GLU A 93 -17.63 -18.35 -5.29
N GLY A 94 -18.42 -19.28 -5.84
CA GLY A 94 -19.81 -18.97 -6.22
C GLY A 94 -19.95 -18.19 -7.54
N ALA A 95 -18.89 -18.08 -8.35
CA ALA A 95 -19.06 -17.81 -9.77
C ALA A 95 -19.92 -18.92 -10.39
N PRO A 96 -20.90 -18.60 -11.26
CA PRO A 96 -21.55 -19.63 -12.06
C PRO A 96 -20.45 -20.41 -12.79
N PRO A 97 -20.47 -21.74 -12.76
CA PRO A 97 -19.45 -22.53 -13.45
C PRO A 97 -19.49 -22.09 -14.91
N ALA A 98 -18.42 -21.43 -15.37
CA ALA A 98 -18.14 -21.33 -16.78
C ALA A 98 -18.26 -22.75 -17.31
N LYS A 99 -19.22 -22.96 -18.22
CA LYS A 99 -19.50 -24.26 -18.84
C LYS A 99 -18.18 -24.95 -19.12
N SER A 100 -17.91 -25.98 -18.32
CA SER A 100 -16.79 -26.88 -18.51
C SER A 100 -17.11 -27.62 -19.79
N GLU A 101 -16.62 -27.10 -20.91
CA GLU A 101 -16.43 -27.91 -22.12
C GLU A 101 -15.21 -28.77 -21.85
N GLN A 102 -15.45 -29.88 -21.15
CA GLN A 102 -14.55 -31.01 -21.12
C GLN A 102 -14.38 -31.49 -22.57
N ALA A 103 -13.15 -31.41 -23.07
CA ALA A 103 -12.67 -32.25 -24.15
C ALA A 103 -11.23 -32.68 -23.80
N PRO A 104 -10.88 -33.94 -24.11
CA PRO A 104 -10.07 -34.77 -23.23
C PRO A 104 -8.57 -34.54 -23.35
N GLU A 105 -7.92 -34.89 -22.25
CA GLU A 105 -6.50 -35.21 -22.12
C GLU A 105 -6.04 -36.14 -23.25
N VAL A 106 -5.18 -35.62 -24.13
CA VAL A 106 -4.37 -36.43 -25.03
C VAL A 106 -2.92 -36.26 -24.58
N GLU A 107 -2.52 -37.20 -23.73
CA GLU A 107 -1.13 -37.51 -23.46
C GLU A 107 -0.52 -38.11 -24.74
N THR A 108 0.42 -37.40 -25.38
CA THR A 108 1.53 -38.02 -26.11
C THR A 108 2.64 -37.01 -26.39
N THR A 109 3.75 -37.22 -25.68
CA THR A 109 5.16 -37.04 -26.09
C THR A 109 5.72 -35.65 -26.49
N PRO A 110 6.90 -35.28 -25.95
CA PRO A 110 7.65 -34.10 -26.37
C PRO A 110 8.48 -34.37 -27.64
N PRO A 111 8.48 -33.48 -28.65
CA PRO A 111 9.56 -33.43 -29.61
C PRO A 111 10.68 -32.52 -29.11
N GLN A 112 11.90 -33.05 -29.22
CA GLN A 112 13.18 -32.38 -28.99
C GLN A 112 13.37 -31.13 -29.88
N PRO A 113 14.26 -30.22 -29.47
CA PRO A 113 14.47 -28.93 -30.13
C PRO A 113 15.10 -29.07 -31.51
N GLU A 114 14.55 -28.28 -32.43
CA GLU A 114 15.02 -28.05 -33.79
C GLU A 114 16.46 -27.53 -33.80
N ALA A 115 17.26 -28.14 -34.68
CA ALA A 115 18.58 -27.68 -35.02
C ALA A 115 18.50 -26.95 -36.37
N ILE A 116 19.18 -25.79 -36.40
CA ILE A 116 19.73 -25.06 -37.56
C ILE A 116 18.75 -24.17 -38.33
N GLU A 117 18.89 -22.85 -38.15
CA GLU A 117 19.25 -22.03 -39.31
C GLU A 117 20.19 -20.89 -38.91
N GLU A 118 21.36 -20.99 -39.50
CA GLU A 118 22.53 -20.12 -39.49
C GLU A 118 22.29 -19.04 -40.55
N ALA A 119 22.22 -17.77 -40.11
CA ALA A 119 22.34 -16.62 -41.00
C ALA A 119 23.42 -15.69 -40.44
N GLU A 120 24.64 -16.07 -40.81
CA GLU A 120 25.84 -15.25 -40.95
C GLU A 120 25.56 -13.84 -41.46
N ILE A 121 25.97 -12.80 -40.69
CA ILE A 121 26.70 -11.65 -41.25
C ILE A 121 27.64 -11.13 -40.16
N VAL A 122 28.92 -11.46 -40.27
CA VAL A 122 29.98 -10.97 -39.39
C VAL A 122 30.77 -9.89 -40.12
N ALA A 123 31.08 -8.83 -39.37
CA ALA A 123 32.15 -7.84 -39.54
C ALA A 123 31.86 -6.59 -40.40
N PRO A 124 32.62 -5.50 -40.21
CA PRO A 124 33.28 -4.96 -38.99
C PRO A 124 32.88 -3.47 -38.81
N VAL A 125 33.67 -2.68 -38.06
CA VAL A 125 33.64 -1.22 -37.86
C VAL A 125 33.04 -0.85 -36.50
N GLU A 126 33.63 -0.07 -35.61
CA GLU A 126 34.93 0.60 -35.44
C GLU A 126 34.79 1.32 -34.08
N GLU A 127 35.85 1.40 -33.28
CA GLU A 127 35.89 2.24 -32.07
C GLU A 127 35.54 3.69 -32.39
N PRO A 128 34.71 4.37 -31.58
CA PRO A 128 34.81 5.81 -31.46
C PRO A 128 35.67 6.20 -30.25
N PRO A 129 36.67 7.09 -30.44
CA PRO A 129 37.51 7.61 -29.38
C PRO A 129 36.79 8.69 -28.55
N ALA A 130 37.29 8.85 -27.34
CA ALA A 130 37.27 10.03 -26.47
C ALA A 130 36.50 11.28 -26.94
N ALA A 131 35.49 11.69 -26.17
CA ALA A 131 35.22 13.10 -25.90
C ALA A 131 34.28 13.28 -24.69
N GLY A 132 34.80 13.93 -23.63
CA GLY A 132 34.04 14.92 -22.87
C GLY A 132 33.16 14.45 -21.71
N ILE A 133 33.75 13.80 -20.69
CA ILE A 133 33.16 13.85 -19.34
C ILE A 133 33.69 15.12 -18.67
N ILE A 134 32.82 16.11 -18.56
CA ILE A 134 33.02 17.31 -17.76
C ILE A 134 33.03 16.89 -16.29
N ALA A 135 34.17 17.13 -15.64
CA ALA A 135 34.39 16.92 -14.22
C ALA A 135 33.43 17.79 -13.37
N PRO A 136 32.88 17.27 -12.26
CA PRO A 136 32.46 18.13 -11.16
C PRO A 136 33.71 18.68 -10.44
N PRO A 137 33.72 19.96 -10.01
CA PRO A 137 34.84 20.50 -9.24
C PRO A 137 34.86 19.90 -7.84
N GLU A 138 36.04 19.40 -7.45
CA GLU A 138 36.36 19.00 -6.10
C GLU A 138 36.68 20.25 -5.28
N GLU A 139 35.86 20.57 -4.28
CA GLU A 139 36.25 21.49 -3.22
C GLU A 139 36.94 20.72 -2.11
N ASP A 140 38.24 20.94 -2.07
CA ASP A 140 39.21 20.61 -1.04
C ASP A 140 38.79 21.20 0.31
N LEU A 141 38.43 20.33 1.26
CA LEU A 141 38.43 20.65 2.69
C LEU A 141 39.29 19.60 3.41
N SER A 142 40.60 19.73 3.24
CA SER A 142 41.58 19.08 4.10
C SER A 142 41.88 19.92 5.36
N ALA A 143 41.52 19.33 6.49
CA ALA A 143 42.27 19.28 7.76
C ALA A 143 42.67 20.56 8.50
N VAL A 144 42.16 20.72 9.75
CA VAL A 144 43.01 20.91 10.95
C VAL A 144 42.41 20.17 12.16
N GLU A 145 43.30 19.48 12.86
CA GLU A 145 43.17 18.52 13.99
C GLU A 145 42.99 19.18 15.40
N PRO A 146 42.96 18.41 16.53
CA PRO A 146 42.18 18.70 17.74
C PRO A 146 42.99 19.11 19.00
N GLN A 147 42.28 19.21 20.14
CA GLN A 147 42.68 19.13 21.57
C GLN A 147 42.50 20.41 22.41
N ALA A 148 41.65 20.33 23.45
CA ALA A 148 42.03 20.50 24.87
C ALA A 148 40.79 20.42 25.82
N GLU A 149 40.77 19.40 26.68
CA GLU A 149 40.07 19.36 27.99
C GLU A 149 40.92 20.10 29.07
N PRO A 150 40.54 20.32 30.35
CA PRO A 150 39.50 19.64 31.16
C PRO A 150 38.70 20.48 32.17
N SER A 151 37.59 19.94 32.69
CA SER A 151 37.12 20.23 34.06
C SER A 151 36.07 19.23 34.57
N ASP A 152 36.52 18.32 35.44
CA ASP A 152 35.75 17.72 36.53
C ASP A 152 36.28 18.38 37.84
N PRO A 153 35.51 18.53 38.94
CA PRO A 153 34.76 17.41 39.55
C PRO A 153 33.42 17.80 40.24
N GLU A 154 32.55 16.83 40.50
CA GLU A 154 32.10 16.50 41.88
C GLU A 154 31.12 15.32 41.92
N LYS A 155 31.51 14.30 42.70
CA LYS A 155 30.68 13.17 43.14
C LYS A 155 29.80 13.65 44.30
N PHE A 156 28.49 13.53 44.18
CA PHE A 156 27.61 13.40 45.33
C PHE A 156 26.77 12.13 45.18
N LEU A 157 26.99 11.22 46.12
CA LEU A 157 26.17 10.06 46.39
C LEU A 157 24.87 10.54 47.03
N ASP A 158 23.71 10.15 46.51
CA ASP A 158 22.51 9.95 47.33
C ASP A 158 21.52 9.01 46.63
N GLU A 159 21.23 7.90 47.30
CA GLU A 159 20.20 6.92 46.93
C GLU A 159 18.79 7.53 47.12
N PRO A 160 17.83 7.29 46.21
CA PRO A 160 16.43 7.52 46.54
C PRO A 160 15.81 6.27 47.21
N LEU A 161 15.69 6.36 48.53
CA LEU A 161 14.82 5.55 49.38
C LEU A 161 13.34 5.68 48.96
N VAL A 162 12.88 4.93 47.94
CA VAL A 162 11.45 4.86 47.59
C VAL A 162 11.07 3.49 47.02
N ASP A 163 11.35 2.41 47.75
CA ASP A 163 11.01 1.06 47.25
C ASP A 163 10.32 0.12 48.24
N LYS A 164 9.63 0.66 49.26
CA LYS A 164 8.92 -0.21 50.23
C LYS A 164 7.49 0.16 50.64
N LEU A 165 6.80 1.10 49.99
CA LEU A 165 5.43 1.43 50.47
C LEU A 165 4.45 1.95 49.40
N ARG A 166 4.36 1.31 48.23
CA ARG A 166 3.23 1.55 47.30
C ARG A 166 2.66 0.29 46.64
N GLN A 167 2.94 -0.88 47.22
CA GLN A 167 2.32 -2.16 46.87
C GLN A 167 0.88 -2.32 47.39
N SER A 168 0.22 -1.27 47.88
CA SER A 168 -1.13 -1.36 48.40
C SER A 168 -2.13 -0.54 47.56
N LYS A 169 -2.93 -1.28 46.80
CA LYS A 169 -4.24 -0.87 46.23
C LYS A 169 -4.22 0.20 45.14
N GLN A 170 -3.86 -0.18 43.92
CA GLN A 170 -4.53 0.40 42.75
C GLN A 170 -4.98 -0.72 41.82
N LYS A 171 -6.21 -1.17 42.07
CA LYS A 171 -7.00 -1.99 41.16
C LYS A 171 -7.14 -1.17 39.87
N VAL A 172 -6.26 -1.43 38.91
CA VAL A 172 -6.33 -0.86 37.56
C VAL A 172 -7.64 -1.33 36.96
N ARG A 173 -8.65 -0.45 36.97
CA ARG A 173 -9.85 -0.63 36.17
C ARG A 173 -9.37 -0.42 34.73
N ARG A 174 -9.09 -1.52 34.02
CA ARG A 174 -8.73 -1.46 32.60
C ARG A 174 -9.94 -0.87 31.87
N GLU A 175 -9.74 0.26 31.22
CA GLU A 175 -10.74 0.77 30.28
C GLU A 175 -10.79 -0.20 29.08
N PRO A 176 -11.97 -0.49 28.54
CA PRO A 176 -12.11 -1.37 27.39
C PRO A 176 -11.36 -0.77 26.21
N THR A 177 -10.58 -1.61 25.53
CA THR A 177 -9.87 -1.19 24.32
C THR A 177 -10.87 -0.93 23.19
N LEU A 178 -10.44 -0.22 22.15
CA LEU A 178 -11.28 0.02 20.97
C LEU A 178 -11.77 -1.29 20.35
N ASP A 179 -10.93 -2.33 20.34
CA ASP A 179 -11.28 -3.66 19.86
C ASP A 179 -12.36 -4.32 20.73
N ASP A 180 -12.32 -4.15 22.06
CA ASP A 180 -13.35 -4.65 22.98
C ASP A 180 -14.71 -3.96 22.73
N LEU A 181 -14.70 -2.66 22.46
CA LEU A 181 -15.90 -1.89 22.14
C LEU A 181 -16.49 -2.29 20.77
N ILE A 182 -15.63 -2.50 19.78
CA ILE A 182 -16.04 -2.99 18.45
C ILE A 182 -16.64 -4.39 18.59
N TYR A 183 -16.03 -5.27 19.38
CA TYR A 183 -16.52 -6.63 19.60
C TYR A 183 -17.87 -6.63 20.34
N ALA A 184 -18.04 -5.82 21.37
CA ALA A 184 -19.31 -5.67 22.08
C ALA A 184 -20.45 -5.18 21.16
N TYR A 185 -20.15 -4.20 20.30
CA TYR A 185 -21.11 -3.67 19.33
C TYR A 185 -21.51 -4.70 18.27
N LEU A 186 -20.55 -5.48 17.75
CA LEU A 186 -20.80 -6.51 16.74
C LEU A 186 -21.53 -7.75 17.31
N THR A 187 -21.30 -8.07 18.58
CA THR A 187 -21.93 -9.22 19.25
C THR A 187 -23.24 -8.87 19.95
N GLY A 188 -23.61 -7.59 20.01
CA GLY A 188 -24.85 -7.12 20.64
C GLY A 188 -24.86 -7.31 22.17
N ALA A 189 -23.69 -7.34 22.80
CA ALA A 189 -23.52 -7.67 24.22
C ALA A 189 -24.01 -6.58 25.19
N ASP A 190 -24.44 -5.41 24.71
CA ASP A 190 -24.94 -4.28 25.53
C ASP A 190 -26.41 -4.41 25.97
N LYS A 191 -26.95 -5.63 26.04
CA LYS A 191 -28.30 -5.89 26.56
C LYS A 191 -28.24 -6.82 27.79
N CYS A 192 -27.89 -6.29 28.95
CA CYS A 192 -28.33 -6.72 30.29
C CYS A 192 -27.90 -5.70 31.35
#